data_AF-A0A9Q2QAM2-F1
#
_entry.id   AF-A0A9Q2QAM2-F1
#
_cell.length_a   1.000
_cell.length_b   1.000
_cell.length_c   1.000
_cell.angle_alpha   90.00
_cell.angle_beta   90.00
_cell.angle_gamma   90.00
#
_symmetry.space_group_name_H-M   'P 1'
#
loop_
_entity.id
_entity.type
_entity.pdbx_description
1 polymer ?
#
loop_
_entity_poly.entity_id
_entity_poly.type
_entity_poly.pdbx_seq_one_letter_code
_entity_poly.pdbx_strand_id
1 'polypeptide(L)'
;MSENNYGALMLKSALDTSVDLTIITVPGIYPVTSGSSSAPDSSAGLLVVSLTPSGSRTIFLKESSSVLYSLVSGKWIKPTASDVNAVAKIGDTMTGGLTLVESDIVLKTSSSDSPQYTIINTTTGASVNMDLIDRRFRIFGVPWGGGPVKQFTFDLETGEFSIPQASIRFGSGIIQADANIYGAAWG
;
A
#
# COMPACT_ATOMS: atom_id res chain seq x y z
N MET A 1 15.84 44.15 -22.64
CA MET A 1 16.37 43.04 -23.46
C MET A 1 15.40 41.88 -23.35
N SER A 2 14.70 41.51 -24.43
CA SER A 2 13.96 40.25 -24.46
C SER A 2 14.72 39.31 -25.38
N GLU A 3 15.69 38.59 -24.82
CA GLU A 3 16.25 37.41 -25.48
C GLU A 3 15.18 36.32 -25.42
N ASN A 4 14.35 36.35 -26.46
CA ASN A 4 13.44 35.30 -26.82
C ASN A 4 14.28 34.05 -27.18
N ASN A 5 14.64 33.24 -26.18
CA ASN A 5 15.40 31.98 -26.30
C ASN A 5 14.62 30.85 -27.02
N TYR A 6 13.92 31.16 -28.12
CA TYR A 6 13.16 30.18 -28.92
C TYR A 6 14.06 29.15 -29.63
N GLY A 7 15.38 29.36 -29.68
CA GLY A 7 16.32 28.43 -30.32
C GLY A 7 16.62 27.15 -29.55
N ALA A 8 16.48 27.16 -28.22
CA ALA A 8 16.93 26.04 -27.37
C ALA A 8 15.92 24.88 -27.31
N LEU A 9 14.65 25.08 -27.67
CA LEU A 9 13.61 24.04 -27.59
C LEU A 9 12.84 23.94 -28.92
N MET A 10 13.56 23.69 -30.00
CA MET A 10 12.94 23.39 -31.30
C MET A 10 12.73 21.89 -31.47
N LEU A 11 11.74 21.51 -32.29
CA LEU A 11 11.62 20.15 -32.79
C LEU A 11 12.86 19.81 -33.62
N LYS A 12 13.46 18.66 -33.33
CA LYS A 12 14.64 18.12 -34.00
C LYS A 12 14.24 16.93 -34.87
N SER A 13 15.17 16.50 -35.70
CA SER A 13 15.02 15.27 -36.49
C SER A 13 14.77 14.07 -35.58
N ALA A 14 14.02 13.10 -36.11
CA ALA A 14 13.78 11.84 -35.42
C ALA A 14 15.10 11.09 -35.17
N LEU A 15 15.19 10.47 -34.00
CA LEU A 15 16.27 9.59 -33.58
C LEU A 15 15.87 8.15 -33.85
N ASP A 16 16.70 7.45 -34.61
CA ASP A 16 16.50 6.02 -34.91
C ASP A 16 17.09 5.12 -33.81
N THR A 17 16.98 3.81 -34.00
CA THR A 17 17.45 2.80 -33.03
C THR A 17 18.97 2.70 -32.91
N SER A 18 19.74 3.37 -33.77
CA SER A 18 21.22 3.36 -33.72
C SER A 18 21.78 4.44 -32.78
N VAL A 19 20.97 5.42 -32.39
CA VAL A 19 21.38 6.52 -31.52
C VAL A 19 21.23 6.13 -30.05
N ASP A 20 22.29 6.37 -29.27
CA ASP A 20 22.23 6.30 -27.81
C ASP A 20 21.57 7.56 -27.23
N LEU A 21 20.38 7.40 -26.66
CA LEU A 21 19.60 8.50 -26.09
C LEU A 21 20.20 9.03 -24.78
N THR A 22 21.06 8.26 -24.11
CA THR A 22 21.60 8.62 -22.80
C THR A 22 22.73 9.66 -22.85
N ILE A 23 23.32 9.85 -24.04
CA ILE A 23 24.42 10.79 -24.27
C ILE A 23 23.96 12.10 -24.94
N ILE A 24 22.67 12.24 -25.24
CA ILE A 24 22.13 13.43 -25.90
C ILE A 24 21.97 14.55 -24.88
N THR A 25 22.79 15.59 -25.04
CA THR A 25 22.84 16.77 -24.15
C THR A 25 22.37 18.06 -24.82
N VAL A 26 22.19 18.05 -26.14
CA VAL A 26 21.79 19.24 -26.90
C VAL A 26 20.29 19.50 -26.68
N PRO A 27 19.91 20.70 -26.22
CA PRO A 27 18.51 21.07 -26.01
C PRO A 27 17.64 20.91 -27.27
N GLY A 28 16.44 20.37 -27.08
CA GLY A 28 15.49 20.11 -28.16
C GLY A 28 14.43 19.08 -27.82
N ILE A 29 13.47 18.93 -28.73
CA ILE A 29 12.44 17.89 -28.69
C ILE A 29 12.73 16.93 -29.85
N TYR A 30 12.97 15.66 -29.56
CA TYR A 30 13.33 14.66 -30.55
C TYR A 30 12.26 13.55 -30.60
N PRO A 31 11.63 13.32 -31.75
CA PRO A 31 10.90 12.07 -31.98
C PRO A 31 11.86 10.88 -31.85
N VAL A 32 11.45 9.83 -31.17
CA VAL A 32 12.23 8.60 -31.00
C VAL A 32 11.43 7.44 -31.58
N THR A 33 12.02 6.72 -32.52
CA THR A 33 11.39 5.51 -33.08
C THR A 33 11.39 4.36 -32.08
N SER A 34 10.42 3.46 -32.19
CA SER A 34 10.38 2.24 -31.39
C SER A 34 11.63 1.38 -31.57
N GLY A 35 12.04 0.66 -30.53
CA GLY A 35 13.12 -0.33 -30.57
C GLY A 35 14.50 0.19 -30.16
N SER A 36 14.62 1.44 -29.72
CA SER A 36 15.89 1.95 -29.17
C SER A 36 16.23 1.25 -27.85
N SER A 37 17.40 0.62 -27.79
CA SER A 37 17.89 -0.11 -26.61
C SER A 37 18.34 0.81 -25.47
N SER A 38 18.65 2.07 -25.79
CA SER A 38 19.04 3.10 -24.83
C SER A 38 17.84 3.87 -24.27
N ALA A 39 16.62 3.61 -24.75
CA ALA A 39 15.38 4.16 -24.20
C ALA A 39 14.95 3.41 -22.93
N PRO A 40 14.16 4.05 -22.04
CA PRO A 40 13.60 3.37 -20.85
C PRO A 40 12.55 2.32 -21.17
N ASP A 41 11.99 2.36 -22.38
CA ASP A 41 10.93 1.50 -22.88
C ASP A 41 11.15 1.29 -24.38
N SER A 42 10.84 0.11 -24.91
CA SER A 42 11.04 -0.20 -26.34
C SER A 42 10.02 0.49 -27.26
N SER A 43 9.01 1.14 -26.72
CA SER A 43 8.00 1.87 -27.51
C SER A 43 8.55 3.17 -28.08
N ALA A 44 7.93 3.67 -29.15
CA ALA A 44 8.22 5.02 -29.64
C ALA A 44 7.85 6.10 -28.62
N GLY A 45 8.40 7.30 -28.80
CA GLY A 45 8.17 8.40 -27.86
C GLY A 45 8.82 9.71 -28.24
N LEU A 46 8.93 10.60 -27.26
CA LEU A 46 9.61 11.90 -27.39
C LEU A 46 10.70 11.99 -26.33
N LEU A 47 11.92 12.30 -26.78
CA LEU A 47 12.99 12.75 -25.91
C LEU A 47 12.93 14.28 -25.82
N VAL A 48 12.91 14.83 -24.62
CA VAL A 48 13.00 16.27 -24.40
C VAL A 48 14.24 16.54 -23.59
N VAL A 49 15.13 17.35 -24.15
CA VAL A 49 16.35 17.83 -23.49
C VAL A 49 16.17 19.32 -23.25
N SER A 50 16.15 19.73 -21.98
CA SER A 50 16.02 21.13 -21.57
C SER A 50 17.23 21.56 -20.75
N LEU A 51 17.46 22.87 -20.67
CA LEU A 51 18.49 23.44 -19.80
C LEU A 51 17.89 23.77 -18.43
N THR A 52 18.62 23.43 -17.39
CA THR A 52 18.43 23.89 -16.00
C THR A 52 19.65 24.71 -15.59
N PRO A 53 19.59 25.48 -14.49
CA PRO A 53 20.74 26.25 -14.02
C PRO A 53 22.00 25.41 -13.75
N SER A 54 21.83 24.11 -13.50
CA SER A 54 22.90 23.17 -13.16
C SER A 54 23.35 22.25 -14.31
N GLY A 55 22.72 22.33 -15.49
CA GLY A 55 23.06 21.47 -16.63
C GLY A 55 21.87 21.16 -17.54
N SER A 56 21.94 20.06 -18.28
CA SER A 56 20.81 19.57 -19.07
C SER A 56 19.94 18.61 -18.26
N ARG A 57 18.62 18.73 -18.40
CA ARG A 57 17.65 17.74 -17.93
C ARG A 57 17.06 17.02 -19.14
N THR A 58 17.11 15.69 -19.09
CA THR A 58 16.59 14.84 -20.17
C THR A 58 15.41 14.02 -19.63
N ILE A 59 14.30 14.05 -20.37
CA ILE A 59 13.11 13.25 -20.09
C ILE A 59 12.65 12.49 -21.32
N PHE A 60 12.03 11.33 -21.12
CA PHE A 60 11.41 10.53 -22.16
C PHE A 60 9.91 10.39 -21.90
N LEU A 61 9.10 10.77 -22.88
CA LEU A 61 7.65 10.62 -22.93
C LEU A 61 7.33 9.42 -23.81
N LYS A 62 6.75 8.36 -23.21
CA LYS A 62 6.27 7.22 -23.98
C LYS A 62 5.04 7.63 -24.80
N GLU A 63 4.99 7.25 -26.08
CA GLU A 63 3.84 7.58 -26.94
C GLU A 63 2.51 7.03 -26.40
N SER A 64 2.54 5.80 -25.87
CA SER A 64 1.34 5.11 -25.41
C SER A 64 0.94 5.40 -23.95
N SER A 65 1.63 6.32 -23.25
CA SER A 65 1.44 6.51 -21.81
C SER A 65 1.87 7.90 -21.34
N SER A 66 1.15 8.48 -20.37
CA SER A 66 1.53 9.74 -19.71
C SER A 66 2.68 9.59 -18.70
N VAL A 67 3.42 8.47 -18.73
CA VAL A 67 4.53 8.23 -17.79
C VAL A 67 5.78 8.89 -18.36
N LEU A 68 6.39 9.74 -17.54
CA LEU A 68 7.66 10.41 -17.82
C LEU A 68 8.80 9.63 -17.18
N TYR A 69 9.87 9.39 -17.93
CA TYR A 69 11.14 8.92 -17.37
C TYR A 69 12.12 10.07 -17.36
N SER A 70 12.88 10.24 -16.27
CA SER A 70 13.98 11.21 -16.18
C SER A 70 15.31 10.48 -16.29
N LEU A 71 16.24 11.00 -17.09
CA LEU A 71 17.60 10.49 -17.13
C LEU A 71 18.41 11.14 -15.99
N VAL A 72 18.88 10.34 -15.05
CA VAL A 72 19.70 10.80 -13.92
C VAL A 72 20.96 9.95 -13.87
N SER A 73 22.13 10.58 -13.99
CA SER A 73 23.43 9.91 -13.95
C SER A 73 23.54 8.72 -14.93
N GLY A 74 23.04 8.89 -16.15
CA GLY A 74 23.06 7.86 -17.20
C GLY A 74 22.05 6.73 -17.04
N LYS A 75 21.14 6.82 -16.06
CA LYS A 75 20.09 5.82 -15.83
C LYS A 75 18.71 6.43 -15.93
N TRP A 76 17.80 5.71 -16.57
CA TRP A 76 16.40 6.10 -16.62
C TRP A 76 15.70 5.80 -15.30
N ILE A 77 15.09 6.84 -14.73
CA ILE A 77 14.35 6.77 -13.48
C ILE A 77 12.89 7.09 -13.79
N LYS A 78 12.00 6.15 -13.43
CA LYS A 78 10.55 6.36 -13.41
C LYS A 78 10.15 6.97 -12.06
N PRO A 79 9.20 7.91 -12.01
CA PRO A 79 8.63 8.41 -10.77
C PRO A 79 8.16 7.27 -9.87
N THR A 80 8.57 7.33 -8.61
CA THR A 80 8.19 6.43 -7.54
C THR A 80 6.97 6.97 -6.81
N ALA A 81 6.36 6.14 -5.94
CA ALA A 81 5.25 6.57 -5.10
C ALA A 81 5.66 7.77 -4.20
N SER A 82 6.92 7.79 -3.74
CA SER A 82 7.48 8.90 -2.95
C SER A 82 7.54 10.22 -3.73
N ASP A 83 7.80 10.18 -5.04
CA ASP A 83 7.90 11.40 -5.86
C ASP A 83 6.55 12.11 -6.04
N VAL A 84 5.44 11.38 -5.85
CA VAL A 84 4.07 11.88 -6.02
C VAL A 84 3.25 11.82 -4.73
N ASN A 85 3.89 11.53 -3.59
CA ASN A 85 3.22 11.32 -2.29
C ASN A 85 2.08 10.28 -2.37
N ALA A 86 2.24 9.27 -3.21
CA ALA A 86 1.32 8.14 -3.29
C ALA A 86 1.74 7.03 -2.31
N VAL A 87 0.77 6.24 -1.88
CA VAL A 87 1.02 4.96 -1.20
C VAL A 87 1.36 3.93 -2.27
N ALA A 88 2.46 3.18 -2.10
CA ALA A 88 2.83 2.09 -2.98
C ALA A 88 1.88 0.88 -2.79
N LYS A 89 1.80 0.04 -3.83
CA LYS A 89 0.70 -0.92 -4.01
C LYS A 89 0.94 -2.29 -3.36
N ILE A 90 2.09 -2.53 -2.73
CA ILE A 90 2.46 -3.85 -2.19
C ILE A 90 3.31 -3.70 -0.93
N GLY A 91 2.79 -4.17 0.20
CA GLY A 91 3.56 -4.29 1.45
C GLY A 91 3.75 -2.99 2.24
N ASP A 92 2.98 -1.95 1.92
CA ASP A 92 3.15 -0.62 2.49
C ASP A 92 2.62 -0.47 3.91
N THR A 93 3.36 0.30 4.71
CA THR A 93 2.91 0.87 5.99
C THR A 93 2.63 2.36 5.79
N MET A 94 1.48 2.87 6.24
CA MET A 94 1.22 4.32 6.26
C MET A 94 1.95 4.99 7.43
N THR A 95 2.58 6.14 7.17
CA THR A 95 3.03 7.06 8.23
C THR A 95 1.98 8.16 8.41
N GLY A 96 1.52 8.36 9.66
CA GLY A 96 0.43 9.29 9.99
C GLY A 96 -0.89 8.57 10.35
N GLY A 97 -1.90 9.34 10.76
CA GLY A 97 -3.21 8.81 11.13
C GLY A 97 -4.06 8.45 9.91
N LEU A 98 -4.64 7.26 9.88
CA LEU A 98 -5.69 6.90 8.93
C LEU A 98 -7.05 7.40 9.47
N THR A 99 -7.63 8.40 8.80
CA THR A 99 -9.01 8.83 9.08
C THR A 99 -9.93 8.21 8.04
N LEU A 100 -10.85 7.37 8.49
CA LEU A 100 -11.89 6.78 7.64
C LEU A 100 -13.18 7.58 7.85
N VAL A 101 -13.68 8.23 6.79
CA VAL A 101 -14.89 9.05 6.83
C VAL A 101 -15.87 8.48 5.80
N GLU A 102 -17.07 8.10 6.26
CA GLU A 102 -18.20 7.48 5.53
C GLU A 102 -18.21 5.94 5.37
N SER A 103 -19.41 5.44 5.04
CA SER A 103 -19.86 4.03 4.97
C SER A 103 -19.05 3.17 3.98
N ASP A 104 -19.06 1.86 4.19
CA ASP A 104 -18.49 0.82 3.28
C ASP A 104 -16.99 0.52 3.41
N ILE A 105 -16.39 0.77 4.57
CA ILE A 105 -15.05 0.23 4.89
C ILE A 105 -15.14 -1.29 4.99
N VAL A 106 -14.48 -2.01 4.06
CA VAL A 106 -14.36 -3.47 4.12
C VAL A 106 -12.90 -3.87 4.27
N LEU A 107 -12.56 -4.46 5.42
CA LEU A 107 -11.26 -5.09 5.65
C LEU A 107 -11.35 -6.56 5.22
N LYS A 108 -10.70 -6.94 4.11
CA LYS A 108 -10.63 -8.34 3.63
C LYS A 108 -9.21 -8.88 3.80
N THR A 109 -9.06 -10.10 4.31
CA THR A 109 -7.80 -10.85 4.18
C THR A 109 -7.94 -11.84 3.04
N SER A 110 -6.89 -11.98 2.24
CA SER A 110 -6.81 -12.95 1.14
C SER A 110 -6.06 -14.22 1.52
N SER A 111 -5.67 -14.38 2.79
CA SER A 111 -5.08 -15.61 3.31
C SER A 111 -6.16 -16.67 3.51
N SER A 112 -5.83 -17.93 3.21
CA SER A 112 -6.64 -19.10 3.59
C SER A 112 -6.77 -19.29 5.10
N ASP A 113 -5.91 -18.59 5.86
CA ASP A 113 -5.92 -18.56 7.32
C ASP A 113 -6.72 -17.34 7.81
N SER A 114 -7.45 -17.53 8.92
CA SER A 114 -8.42 -16.57 9.47
C SER A 114 -7.87 -15.14 9.51
N PRO A 115 -8.61 -14.12 9.05
CA PRO A 115 -8.23 -12.72 9.26
C PRO A 115 -8.00 -12.45 10.75
N GLN A 116 -6.74 -12.29 11.16
CA GLN A 116 -6.39 -11.87 12.50
C GLN A 116 -6.16 -10.36 12.50
N TYR A 117 -6.97 -9.65 13.26
CA TYR A 117 -6.83 -8.22 13.53
C TYR A 117 -6.31 -8.04 14.95
N THR A 118 -5.21 -7.31 15.10
CA THR A 118 -4.69 -6.93 16.41
C THR A 118 -4.97 -5.45 16.64
N ILE A 119 -5.70 -5.13 17.71
CA ILE A 119 -5.80 -3.75 18.21
C ILE A 119 -4.75 -3.61 19.31
N ILE A 120 -3.82 -2.67 19.17
CA ILE A 120 -2.76 -2.41 20.13
C ILE A 120 -2.97 -1.02 20.73
N ASN A 121 -3.03 -0.93 22.05
CA ASN A 121 -2.81 0.32 22.75
C ASN A 121 -1.30 0.59 22.79
N THR A 122 -0.82 1.49 21.95
CA THR A 122 0.61 1.77 21.80
C THR A 122 1.23 2.43 23.03
N THR A 123 0.44 3.08 23.87
CA THR A 123 0.91 3.68 25.13
C THR A 123 1.17 2.62 26.20
N THR A 124 0.31 1.60 26.30
CA THR A 124 0.41 0.56 27.34
C THR A 124 1.01 -0.76 26.86
N GLY A 125 1.14 -0.95 25.54
CA GLY A 125 1.55 -2.21 24.92
C GLY A 125 0.49 -3.31 24.98
N ALA A 126 -0.68 -3.04 25.56
CA ALA A 126 -1.77 -4.00 25.63
C ALA A 126 -2.32 -4.27 24.23
N SER A 127 -2.64 -5.53 23.94
CA SER A 127 -3.24 -5.91 22.66
C SER A 127 -4.43 -6.83 22.82
N VAL A 128 -5.38 -6.70 21.90
CA VAL A 128 -6.50 -7.63 21.72
C VAL A 128 -6.42 -8.15 20.30
N ASN A 129 -6.36 -9.48 20.17
CA ASN A 129 -6.40 -10.13 18.87
C ASN A 129 -7.82 -10.62 18.62
N MET A 130 -8.33 -10.35 17.44
CA MET A 130 -9.67 -10.75 17.02
C MET A 130 -9.56 -11.47 15.69
N ASP A 131 -10.36 -12.50 15.48
CA ASP A 131 -10.50 -13.07 14.15
C ASP A 131 -11.94 -13.48 13.83
N LEU A 132 -12.14 -13.70 12.54
CA LEU A 132 -13.32 -14.34 11.99
C LEU A 132 -12.85 -15.60 11.25
N ILE A 133 -13.16 -16.78 11.78
CA ILE A 133 -12.95 -18.04 11.06
C ILE A 133 -14.31 -18.63 10.72
N ASP A 134 -14.52 -19.00 9.46
CA ASP A 134 -15.80 -19.51 8.97
C ASP A 134 -16.98 -18.59 9.37
N ARG A 135 -17.73 -18.98 10.39
CA ARG A 135 -18.87 -18.23 10.98
C ARG A 135 -18.67 -17.91 12.46
N ARG A 136 -17.43 -17.86 12.95
CA ARG A 136 -17.13 -17.64 14.37
C ARG A 136 -16.27 -16.41 14.56
N PHE A 137 -16.81 -15.44 15.30
CA PHE A 137 -16.02 -14.34 15.82
C PHE A 137 -15.32 -14.78 17.09
N ARG A 138 -14.01 -14.57 17.18
CA ARG A 138 -13.20 -14.98 18.34
C ARG A 138 -12.34 -13.84 18.82
N ILE A 139 -12.15 -13.76 20.14
CA ILE A 139 -11.19 -12.85 20.76
C ILE A 139 -10.14 -13.69 21.49
N PHE A 140 -8.87 -13.35 21.25
CA PHE A 140 -7.71 -13.91 21.91
C PHE A 140 -7.02 -12.84 22.74
N GLY A 141 -6.69 -13.22 23.96
CA GLY A 141 -5.80 -12.46 24.82
C GLY A 141 -4.42 -13.08 24.78
N VAL A 142 -3.40 -12.26 24.99
CA VAL A 142 -2.03 -12.74 25.23
C VAL A 142 -1.74 -12.50 26.71
N PRO A 143 -1.74 -13.53 27.57
CA PRO A 143 -1.31 -13.37 28.95
C PRO A 143 0.18 -12.99 28.98
N TRP A 144 0.59 -12.26 30.02
CA TRP A 144 1.97 -11.78 30.15
C TRP A 144 2.97 -12.94 30.04
N GLY A 145 3.79 -12.95 28.98
CA GLY A 145 4.81 -13.97 28.73
C GLY A 145 4.33 -15.31 28.15
N GLY A 146 3.05 -15.45 27.76
CA GLY A 146 2.49 -16.66 27.17
C GLY A 146 2.04 -16.52 25.71
N GLY A 147 1.69 -17.64 25.07
CA GLY A 147 1.07 -17.65 23.73
C GLY A 147 -0.40 -17.19 23.74
N PRO A 148 -1.00 -16.92 22.57
CA PRO A 148 -2.39 -16.45 22.48
C PRO A 148 -3.36 -17.51 23.02
N VAL A 149 -4.27 -17.08 23.90
CA VAL A 149 -5.32 -17.93 24.49
C VAL A 149 -6.68 -17.39 24.06
N LYS A 150 -7.54 -18.26 23.53
CA LYS A 150 -8.92 -17.93 23.18
C LYS A 150 -9.69 -17.56 24.45
N GLN A 151 -10.21 -16.34 24.49
CA GLN A 151 -10.95 -15.79 25.63
C GLN A 151 -12.46 -15.83 25.40
N PHE A 152 -12.88 -15.73 24.15
CA PHE A 152 -14.27 -15.52 23.78
C PHE A 152 -14.52 -16.11 22.40
N THR A 153 -15.68 -16.71 22.19
CA THR A 153 -16.19 -17.07 20.88
C THR A 153 -17.69 -16.80 20.80
N PHE A 154 -18.11 -16.23 19.67
CA PHE A 154 -19.49 -16.12 19.28
C PHE A 154 -19.68 -16.78 17.92
N ASP A 155 -20.51 -17.82 17.87
CA ASP A 155 -20.89 -18.50 16.64
C ASP A 155 -22.05 -17.75 15.98
N LEU A 156 -21.81 -17.23 14.78
CA LEU A 156 -22.75 -16.41 14.03
C LEU A 156 -23.85 -17.23 13.35
N GLU A 157 -23.67 -18.55 13.23
CA GLU A 157 -24.68 -19.46 12.65
C GLU A 157 -25.66 -19.93 13.71
N THR A 158 -25.15 -20.31 14.88
CA THR A 158 -25.97 -20.87 15.97
C THR A 158 -26.34 -19.86 17.05
N GLY A 159 -25.68 -18.69 17.07
CA GLY A 159 -25.78 -17.73 18.17
C GLY A 159 -25.09 -18.18 19.45
N GLU A 160 -24.31 -19.26 19.42
CA GLU A 160 -23.67 -19.82 20.60
C GLU A 160 -22.59 -18.88 21.13
N PHE A 161 -22.65 -18.59 22.43
CA PHE A 161 -21.63 -17.87 23.16
C PHE A 161 -20.82 -18.84 24.02
N SER A 162 -19.48 -18.78 23.89
CA SER A 162 -18.59 -19.66 24.65
C SER A 162 -17.35 -18.91 25.17
N ILE A 163 -17.04 -19.13 26.45
CA ILE A 163 -15.80 -18.70 27.10
C ILE A 163 -15.05 -19.97 27.51
N PRO A 164 -13.87 -20.26 26.91
CA PRO A 164 -13.13 -21.49 27.20
C PRO A 164 -12.50 -21.50 28.60
N GLN A 165 -12.38 -20.35 29.26
CA GLN A 165 -11.82 -20.26 30.61
C GLN A 165 -12.87 -20.64 31.66
N ALA A 166 -12.40 -21.22 32.77
CA ALA A 166 -13.24 -21.89 33.78
C ALA A 166 -14.29 -21.00 34.48
N SER A 167 -14.25 -19.67 34.34
CA SER A 167 -15.26 -18.79 34.93
C SER A 167 -15.44 -17.49 34.16
N ILE A 168 -16.68 -17.02 34.15
CA ILE A 168 -17.05 -15.66 33.80
C ILE A 168 -17.05 -14.85 35.10
N ARG A 169 -16.18 -13.83 35.20
CA ARG A 169 -16.14 -12.95 36.37
C ARG A 169 -16.97 -11.70 36.12
N PHE A 170 -18.06 -11.58 36.85
CA PHE A 170 -18.81 -10.33 36.98
C PHE A 170 -18.27 -9.60 38.21
N GLY A 171 -18.01 -8.30 38.13
CA GLY A 171 -17.52 -7.50 39.25
C GLY A 171 -18.54 -7.42 40.39
N SER A 172 -19.22 -6.29 40.56
CA SER A 172 -20.24 -6.12 41.60
C SER A 172 -21.67 -6.52 41.18
N GLY A 173 -21.84 -7.37 40.17
CA GLY A 173 -23.16 -7.69 39.58
C GLY A 173 -23.32 -9.15 39.15
N ILE A 174 -24.56 -9.61 38.98
CA ILE A 174 -24.95 -11.02 38.78
C ILE A 174 -25.90 -11.14 37.58
N ILE A 175 -25.79 -12.21 36.78
CA ILE A 175 -26.76 -12.54 35.72
C ILE A 175 -28.04 -13.13 36.33
N GLN A 176 -29.18 -12.61 35.88
CA GLN A 176 -30.52 -13.17 36.06
C GLN A 176 -31.12 -13.57 34.70
N ALA A 177 -31.32 -14.87 34.45
CA ALA A 177 -32.15 -15.44 33.39
C ALA A 177 -33.63 -15.05 33.50
N ASP A 178 -34.10 -14.52 34.62
CA ASP A 178 -34.67 -15.34 35.69
C ASP A 178 -33.75 -16.47 36.22
N ALA A 179 -32.52 -16.14 36.62
CA ALA A 179 -31.30 -16.96 36.41
C ALA A 179 -31.35 -18.43 36.75
N ASN A 180 -31.26 -19.25 35.70
CA ASN A 180 -30.66 -20.55 35.81
C ASN A 180 -29.53 -20.76 34.79
N ILE A 181 -28.40 -21.21 35.36
CA ILE A 181 -27.22 -21.74 34.70
C ILE A 181 -27.22 -23.23 35.01
N TYR A 182 -27.39 -24.09 34.00
CA TYR A 182 -27.32 -25.55 34.16
C TYR A 182 -26.03 -26.08 33.55
N GLY A 183 -25.28 -26.86 34.33
CA GLY A 183 -24.23 -27.76 33.86
C GLY A 183 -24.77 -29.18 33.73
N ALA A 184 -24.16 -30.01 32.87
CA ALA A 184 -24.58 -31.40 32.69
C ALA A 184 -24.52 -32.19 34.01
N ALA A 185 -25.59 -32.87 34.36
CA ALA A 185 -25.65 -33.79 35.49
C ALA A 185 -25.64 -35.23 34.99
N TRP A 186 -24.47 -35.79 34.66
CA TRP A 186 -24.33 -37.25 34.52
C TRP A 186 -22.89 -37.70 34.81
N GLY A 187 -22.75 -38.60 35.79
CA GLY A 187 -21.61 -39.52 35.96
C GLY A 187 -20.37 -38.97 36.63
#